data_AF-A0A2X2IYU4-F1
#
_entry.id   AF-A0A2X2IYU4-F1
#
_cell.length_a   1.000
_cell.length_b   1.000
_cell.length_c   1.000
_cell.angle_alpha   90.00
_cell.angle_beta   90.00
_cell.angle_gamma   90.00
#
_symmetry.space_group_name_H-M   'P 1'
#
loop_
_entity.id
_entity.type
_entity.pdbx_description
1 polymer ?
#
loop_
_entity_poly.entity_id
_entity_poly.type
_entity_poly.pdbx_seq_one_letter_code
_entity_poly.pdbx_strand_id
1 'polypeptide(L)'
;MKKVALSALIAGFFVISCINSTTKKVEVKDTTAAIDLKKDTAEMSVENSGGEVPIPKFSSAETQKLAEDYTKYIKEFIAVAKSGDVVKLKELAAKRQEWAAKETDAVAKFTPEDAKLWKAYAENLGRALTASLTK
;
A
#
# COMPACT_ATOMS: atom_id res chain seq x y z
N MET A 1 -23.10 21.84 -37.66
CA MET A 1 -24.03 21.25 -36.68
C MET A 1 -24.29 19.79 -37.01
N LYS A 2 -23.70 18.84 -36.27
CA LYS A 2 -23.94 17.40 -36.42
C LYS A 2 -23.91 16.72 -35.05
N LYS A 3 -25.12 16.73 -34.47
CA LYS A 3 -25.77 15.88 -33.46
C LYS A 3 -24.92 14.88 -32.65
N VAL A 4 -25.06 15.02 -31.34
CA VAL A 4 -24.73 14.12 -30.24
C VAL A 4 -25.48 12.80 -30.37
N ALA A 5 -24.82 11.67 -30.09
CA ALA A 5 -25.47 10.42 -29.72
C ALA A 5 -24.66 9.74 -28.60
N LEU A 6 -25.26 9.81 -27.41
CA LEU A 6 -24.94 9.15 -26.16
C LEU A 6 -25.48 7.71 -26.20
N SER A 7 -24.67 6.69 -25.90
CA SER A 7 -25.10 5.32 -25.55
C SER A 7 -23.91 4.63 -24.84
N ALA A 8 -23.75 4.65 -23.52
CA ALA A 8 -24.48 3.89 -22.50
C ALA A 8 -24.45 2.37 -22.74
N LEU A 9 -23.40 1.71 -22.23
CA LEU A 9 -23.39 0.28 -21.92
C LEU A 9 -22.61 0.08 -20.61
N ILE A 10 -23.33 0.22 -19.50
CA ILE A 10 -22.96 -0.32 -18.18
C ILE A 10 -23.94 -1.46 -17.94
N ALA A 11 -23.44 -2.70 -17.93
CA ALA A 11 -24.03 -3.81 -17.17
C ALA A 11 -23.11 -5.03 -17.27
N GLY A 12 -22.63 -5.51 -16.12
CA GLY A 12 -22.11 -6.88 -15.99
C GLY A 12 -20.76 -6.98 -15.29
N PHE A 13 -20.77 -6.99 -13.95
CA PHE A 13 -20.54 -8.21 -13.14
C PHE A 13 -20.51 -7.83 -11.65
N PHE A 14 -21.66 -7.92 -10.98
CA PHE A 14 -21.71 -8.00 -9.52
C PHE A 14 -22.69 -9.11 -9.17
N VAL A 15 -22.14 -10.30 -8.88
CA VAL A 15 -22.77 -11.35 -8.09
C VAL A 15 -21.66 -12.16 -7.42
N ILE A 16 -21.25 -11.75 -6.22
CA ILE A 16 -20.77 -12.71 -5.24
C ILE A 16 -21.99 -13.00 -4.37
N SER A 17 -22.66 -14.08 -4.74
CA SER A 17 -23.81 -14.64 -4.05
C SER A 17 -23.40 -15.07 -2.64
N CYS A 18 -24.11 -14.57 -1.64
CA CYS A 18 -24.24 -15.22 -0.34
C CYS A 18 -24.71 -16.66 -0.55
N ILE A 19 -23.87 -17.64 -0.21
CA ILE A 19 -24.28 -19.04 -0.05
C ILE A 19 -24.40 -19.28 1.45
N ASN A 20 -25.62 -19.15 1.94
CA ASN A 20 -26.07 -19.82 3.15
C ASN A 20 -26.79 -21.10 2.72
N SER A 21 -26.21 -22.26 3.02
CA SER A 21 -26.87 -23.58 2.93
C SER A 21 -26.10 -24.62 3.77
N THR A 22 -26.56 -24.76 5.01
CA THR A 22 -26.78 -26.00 5.78
C THR A 22 -26.05 -27.32 5.39
N THR A 23 -25.21 -27.77 6.33
CA THR A 23 -24.91 -29.17 6.74
C THR A 23 -24.09 -30.08 5.80
N LYS A 24 -22.85 -30.42 6.22
CA LYS A 24 -22.44 -31.77 6.67
C LYS A 24 -21.21 -31.71 7.59
N LYS A 25 -21.32 -32.38 8.73
CA LYS A 25 -20.31 -32.69 9.75
C LYS A 25 -19.29 -33.68 9.18
N VAL A 26 -17.99 -33.37 9.28
CA VAL A 26 -16.94 -34.39 9.48
C VAL A 26 -16.01 -33.87 10.58
N GLU A 27 -15.91 -34.68 11.60
CA GLU A 27 -15.11 -34.53 12.81
C GLU A 27 -13.77 -35.21 12.58
N VAL A 28 -12.64 -34.52 12.82
CA VAL A 28 -11.36 -35.17 13.18
C VAL A 28 -10.63 -34.30 14.21
N LYS A 29 -10.92 -34.60 15.47
CA LYS A 29 -9.98 -34.87 16.57
C LYS A 29 -8.65 -34.10 16.63
N ASP A 30 -8.59 -33.21 17.64
CA ASP A 30 -7.49 -32.94 18.57
C ASP A 30 -6.07 -33.40 18.22
N THR A 31 -5.16 -32.45 18.11
CA THR A 31 -3.85 -32.53 18.78
C THR A 31 -3.38 -31.12 19.12
N THR A 32 -3.41 -30.84 20.41
CA THR A 32 -2.64 -29.80 21.08
C THR A 32 -1.16 -29.93 20.70
N ALA A 33 -0.60 -28.86 20.15
CA ALA A 33 0.81 -28.51 20.32
C ALA A 33 0.85 -27.04 20.71
N ALA A 34 0.87 -26.79 22.02
CA ALA A 34 1.39 -25.55 22.56
C ALA A 34 2.85 -25.42 22.12
N ILE A 35 3.15 -24.42 21.31
CA ILE A 35 4.51 -23.96 21.08
C ILE A 35 4.55 -22.49 21.48
N ASP A 36 4.87 -22.33 22.76
CA ASP A 36 5.79 -21.35 23.34
C ASP A 36 6.00 -20.06 22.52
N LEU A 37 5.47 -18.97 23.08
CA LEU A 37 5.89 -17.60 22.83
C LEU A 37 7.42 -17.49 22.95
N LYS A 38 8.11 -17.45 21.81
CA LYS A 38 9.34 -16.66 21.68
C LYS A 38 9.07 -15.48 20.76
N LYS A 39 8.56 -14.44 21.42
CA LYS A 39 8.96 -13.04 21.27
C LYS A 39 10.25 -12.86 20.45
N ASP A 40 10.10 -12.64 19.15
CA ASP A 40 10.87 -11.60 18.48
C ASP A 40 9.87 -10.62 17.87
N THR A 41 9.74 -9.55 18.63
CA THR A 41 8.90 -8.40 18.41
C THR A 41 9.36 -7.69 17.14
N ALA A 42 8.65 -7.91 16.04
CA ALA A 42 8.31 -6.82 15.14
C ALA A 42 6.82 -6.50 15.32
N GLU A 43 6.46 -6.20 16.57
CA GLU A 43 5.31 -5.36 16.88
C GLU A 43 5.60 -4.01 16.24
N MET A 44 5.21 -3.85 14.99
CA MET A 44 4.99 -2.51 14.47
C MET A 44 3.66 -2.06 15.05
N SER A 45 3.74 -1.62 16.31
CA SER A 45 2.73 -0.83 16.97
C SER A 45 2.36 0.32 16.03
N VAL A 46 1.18 0.20 15.40
CA VAL A 46 0.52 1.33 14.74
C VAL A 46 -0.19 2.11 15.84
N GLU A 47 0.61 2.71 16.72
CA GLU A 47 0.21 3.87 17.49
C GLU A 47 1.20 4.98 17.17
N ASN A 48 1.01 5.59 15.99
CA ASN A 48 1.47 6.95 15.79
C ASN A 48 0.31 7.78 15.26
N SER A 49 -0.46 8.31 16.21
CA SER A 49 -1.34 9.45 15.99
C SER A 49 -0.49 10.69 15.69
N GLY A 50 0.11 10.72 14.49
CA GLY A 50 0.88 11.85 13.96
C GLY A 50 2.41 11.68 13.98
N GLY A 51 2.99 10.90 13.07
CA GLY A 51 4.44 10.93 12.84
C GLY A 51 4.96 9.76 12.02
N GLU A 52 5.77 10.07 11.01
CA GLU A 52 6.60 9.19 10.17
C GLU A 52 6.34 7.67 10.11
N VAL A 53 6.07 7.18 8.89
CA VAL A 53 6.13 5.75 8.57
C VAL A 53 7.61 5.32 8.55
N PRO A 54 8.03 4.40 9.44
CA PRO A 54 9.42 3.93 9.46
C PRO A 54 9.73 3.12 8.21
N ILE A 55 10.96 3.28 7.73
CA ILE A 55 11.48 2.56 6.56
C ILE A 55 11.98 1.20 7.04
N PRO A 56 11.45 0.08 6.52
CA PRO A 56 11.94 -1.24 6.91
C PRO A 56 13.37 -1.46 6.41
N LYS A 57 14.07 -2.40 7.04
CA LYS A 57 15.40 -2.80 6.61
C LYS A 57 15.28 -3.79 5.45
N PHE A 58 15.80 -3.41 4.29
CA PHE A 58 15.82 -4.26 3.10
C PHE A 58 17.14 -5.00 2.94
N SER A 59 17.10 -6.06 2.15
CA SER A 59 18.24 -6.96 1.93
C SER A 59 19.35 -6.32 1.10
N SER A 60 19.00 -5.39 0.20
CA SER A 60 19.94 -4.70 -0.69
C SER A 60 20.00 -3.20 -0.39
N ALA A 61 21.17 -2.60 -0.58
CA ALA A 61 21.35 -1.15 -0.45
C ALA A 61 20.54 -0.37 -1.51
N GLU A 62 20.32 -0.96 -2.68
CA GLU A 62 19.51 -0.36 -3.75
C GLU A 62 18.03 -0.29 -3.34
N THR A 63 17.46 -1.36 -2.79
CA THR A 63 16.08 -1.35 -2.29
C THR A 63 15.92 -0.45 -1.07
N GLN A 64 16.93 -0.42 -0.19
CA GLN A 64 16.94 0.51 0.93
C GLN A 64 16.85 1.96 0.45
N LYS A 65 17.71 2.34 -0.52
CA LYS A 65 17.74 3.69 -1.08
C LYS A 65 16.45 4.05 -1.80
N LEU A 66 15.84 3.11 -2.52
CA LEU A 66 14.53 3.32 -3.13
C LEU A 66 13.47 3.69 -2.09
N ALA A 67 13.44 3.00 -0.95
CA ALA A 67 12.48 3.27 0.11
C ALA A 67 12.74 4.63 0.78
N GLU A 68 14.00 5.00 0.99
CA GLU A 68 14.39 6.32 1.50
C GLU A 68 13.93 7.45 0.56
N ASP A 69 14.26 7.33 -0.72
CA ASP A 69 13.90 8.32 -1.73
C ASP A 69 12.37 8.40 -1.91
N TYR A 70 11.66 7.26 -1.87
CA TYR A 70 10.20 7.23 -1.97
C TYR A 70 9.52 7.87 -0.77
N THR A 71 10.00 7.58 0.45
CA THR A 71 9.54 8.27 1.68
C THR A 71 9.67 9.79 1.52
N LYS A 72 10.83 10.25 1.05
CA LYS A 72 11.11 11.67 0.88
C LYS A 72 10.15 12.30 -0.13
N TYR A 73 9.91 11.63 -1.26
CA TYR A 73 8.94 12.07 -2.25
C TYR A 73 7.52 12.19 -1.68
N ILE A 74 7.06 11.21 -0.89
CA ILE A 74 5.74 11.28 -0.22
C ILE A 74 5.68 12.43 0.80
N LYS A 75 6.73 12.63 1.60
CA LYS A 75 6.80 13.75 2.54
C LYS A 75 6.75 15.10 1.83
N GLU A 76 7.48 15.26 0.72
CA GLU A 76 7.45 16.48 -0.09
C GLU A 76 6.06 16.71 -0.68
N PHE A 77 5.42 15.66 -1.19
CA PHE A 77 4.04 15.73 -1.68
C PHE A 77 3.07 16.21 -0.59
N ILE A 78 3.15 15.66 0.61
CA ILE A 78 2.32 16.08 1.76
C ILE A 78 2.59 17.55 2.11
N ALA A 79 3.86 17.95 2.20
CA ALA A 79 4.23 19.32 2.56
C ALA A 79 3.72 20.34 1.52
N VAL A 80 3.90 20.04 0.23
CA VAL A 80 3.41 20.88 -0.87
C VAL A 80 1.88 20.93 -0.88
N ALA A 81 1.20 19.80 -0.73
CA ALA A 81 -0.26 19.75 -0.68
C ALA A 81 -0.81 20.59 0.49
N LYS A 82 -0.20 20.50 1.68
CA LYS A 82 -0.57 21.32 2.85
C LYS A 82 -0.29 22.82 2.67
N SER A 83 0.76 23.16 1.91
CA SER A 83 1.08 24.56 1.60
C SER A 83 0.14 25.20 0.58
N GLY A 84 -0.63 24.40 -0.16
CA GLY A 84 -1.49 24.90 -1.24
C GLY A 84 -0.75 25.31 -2.52
N ASP A 85 0.54 25.01 -2.64
CA ASP A 85 1.34 25.31 -3.84
C ASP A 85 0.95 24.37 -5.01
N VAL A 86 -0.08 24.78 -5.73
CA VAL A 86 -0.65 24.05 -6.87
C VAL A 86 0.32 23.88 -8.04
N VAL A 87 1.35 24.72 -8.16
CA VAL A 87 2.37 24.56 -9.22
C VAL A 87 3.27 23.38 -8.87
N LYS A 88 3.86 23.39 -7.66
CA LYS A 88 4.69 22.28 -7.21
C LYS A 88 3.92 20.98 -7.08
N LEU A 89 2.63 21.04 -6.72
CA LEU A 89 1.80 19.84 -6.62
C LEU A 89 1.63 19.17 -7.99
N LYS A 90 1.45 19.96 -9.06
CA LYS A 90 1.40 19.45 -10.44
C LYS A 90 2.75 18.86 -10.87
N GLU A 91 3.85 19.54 -10.54
CA GLU A 91 5.21 19.02 -10.83
C GLU A 91 5.47 17.69 -10.14
N LEU A 92 5.10 17.57 -8.86
CA LEU A 92 5.22 16.31 -8.11
C LEU A 92 4.28 15.23 -8.65
N ALA A 93 3.05 15.59 -9.01
CA ALA A 93 2.12 14.65 -9.64
C ALA A 93 2.65 14.12 -10.98
N ALA A 94 3.31 14.94 -11.79
CA ALA A 94 3.95 14.50 -13.03
C ALA A 94 5.10 13.50 -12.75
N LYS A 95 5.91 13.76 -11.71
CA LYS A 95 6.98 12.84 -11.26
C LYS A 95 6.46 11.47 -10.80
N ARG A 96 5.16 11.33 -10.51
CA ARG A 96 4.56 10.04 -10.11
C ARG A 96 4.72 8.96 -11.17
N GLN A 97 4.67 9.32 -12.46
CA GLN A 97 4.87 8.35 -13.55
C GLN A 97 6.31 7.84 -13.58
N GLU A 98 7.29 8.70 -13.35
CA GLU A 98 8.70 8.31 -13.23
C GLU A 98 8.92 7.40 -12.02
N TRP A 99 8.26 7.70 -10.91
CA TRP A 99 8.29 6.85 -9.72
C TRP A 99 7.68 5.47 -9.95
N ALA A 100 6.54 5.39 -10.64
CA ALA A 100 5.93 4.10 -10.98
C ALA A 100 6.86 3.23 -11.84
N ALA A 101 7.61 3.84 -12.77
CA ALA A 101 8.62 3.15 -13.56
C ALA A 101 9.80 2.64 -12.70
N LYS A 102 10.34 3.50 -11.80
CA LYS A 102 11.41 3.13 -10.86
C LYS A 102 10.99 1.99 -9.94
N GLU A 103 9.79 2.05 -9.40
CA GLU A 103 9.24 0.99 -8.55
C GLU A 103 9.08 -0.32 -9.33
N THR A 104 8.54 -0.26 -10.55
CA THR A 104 8.35 -1.47 -11.38
C THR A 104 9.69 -2.15 -11.69
N ASP A 105 10.71 -1.37 -12.06
CA ASP A 105 12.06 -1.88 -12.33
C ASP A 105 12.74 -2.45 -11.08
N ALA A 106 12.51 -1.82 -9.92
CA ALA A 106 13.09 -2.29 -8.67
C ALA A 106 12.41 -3.54 -8.12
N VAL A 107 11.07 -3.63 -8.22
CA VAL A 107 10.30 -4.80 -7.75
C VAL A 107 10.72 -6.08 -8.48
N ALA A 108 11.12 -5.98 -9.75
CA ALA A 108 11.66 -7.10 -10.50
C ALA A 108 12.96 -7.67 -9.90
N LYS A 109 13.67 -6.89 -9.08
CA LYS A 109 14.95 -7.25 -8.43
C LYS A 109 14.77 -7.62 -6.95
N PHE A 110 13.56 -7.55 -6.42
CA PHE A 110 13.31 -7.84 -5.00
C PHE A 110 13.40 -9.33 -4.71
N THR A 111 13.93 -9.64 -3.52
CA THR A 111 13.71 -10.96 -2.93
C THR A 111 12.23 -11.11 -2.53
N PRO A 112 11.73 -12.34 -2.34
CA PRO A 112 10.37 -12.55 -1.85
C PRO A 112 10.09 -11.87 -0.49
N GLU A 113 11.12 -11.72 0.34
CA GLU A 113 11.03 -11.02 1.63
C GLU A 113 10.95 -9.50 1.43
N ASP A 114 11.83 -8.93 0.60
CA ASP A 114 11.81 -7.51 0.27
C ASP A 114 10.47 -7.10 -0.37
N ALA A 115 9.89 -7.95 -1.22
CA ALA A 115 8.59 -7.68 -1.82
C ALA A 115 7.44 -7.61 -0.78
N LYS A 116 7.47 -8.47 0.24
CA LYS A 116 6.50 -8.41 1.36
C LYS A 116 6.70 -7.15 2.19
N LEU A 117 7.95 -6.84 2.55
CA LEU A 117 8.30 -5.64 3.31
C LEU A 117 7.88 -4.38 2.55
N TRP A 118 8.20 -4.29 1.26
CA TRP A 118 7.83 -3.18 0.40
C TRP A 118 6.33 -2.99 0.32
N LYS A 119 5.56 -4.06 0.11
CA LYS A 119 4.09 -3.99 0.05
C LYS A 119 3.51 -3.41 1.34
N ALA A 120 3.91 -3.94 2.50
CA ALA A 120 3.40 -3.47 3.80
C ALA A 120 3.78 -2.01 4.07
N TYR A 121 5.03 -1.65 3.76
CA TYR A 121 5.57 -0.31 3.90
C TYR A 121 4.86 0.71 2.98
N ALA A 122 4.66 0.38 1.70
CA ALA A 122 3.96 1.22 0.74
C ALA A 122 2.48 1.44 1.12
N GLU A 123 1.81 0.41 1.64
CA GLU A 123 0.45 0.52 2.17
C GLU A 123 0.38 1.46 3.38
N ASN A 124 1.34 1.37 4.30
CA ASN A 124 1.46 2.29 5.43
C ASN A 124 1.72 3.74 4.99
N LEU A 125 2.60 3.95 4.01
CA LEU A 125 2.82 5.27 3.42
C LEU A 125 1.54 5.82 2.78
N GLY A 126 0.79 5.00 2.04
CA GLY A 126 -0.48 5.39 1.44
C GLY A 126 -1.53 5.81 2.47
N ARG A 127 -1.62 5.07 3.59
CA ARG A 127 -2.46 5.44 4.74
C ARG A 127 -2.03 6.77 5.35
N ALA A 128 -0.73 6.95 5.61
CA ALA A 128 -0.18 8.17 6.20
C ALA A 128 -0.38 9.40 5.30
N LEU A 129 -0.22 9.24 3.97
CA LEU A 129 -0.54 10.26 2.98
C LEU A 129 -2.02 10.66 3.07
N THR A 130 -2.93 9.69 2.98
CA THR A 130 -4.37 9.95 3.05
C THR A 130 -4.75 10.67 4.34
N ALA A 131 -4.30 10.16 5.48
CA ALA A 131 -4.56 10.76 6.79
C ALA A 131 -3.99 12.18 6.92
N SER A 132 -2.87 12.47 6.25
CA SER A 132 -2.25 13.80 6.27
C SER A 132 -2.97 14.84 5.41
N LEU A 133 -3.80 14.42 4.46
CA LEU A 133 -4.54 15.30 3.55
C LEU A 133 -6.00 15.53 3.97
N THR A 134 -6.55 14.67 4.83
CA THR A 134 -7.94 14.78 5.32
C THR A 134 -8.07 15.53 6.65
N LYS A 135 -6.97 16.03 7.21
CA LYS A 135 -6.89 16.66 8.53
C LYS A 135 -6.53 18.13 8.38
#